data_AF-M3US71-F1
#
_entry.id   AF-M3US71-F1
#
_cell.length_a   1.000
_cell.length_b   1.000
_cell.length_c   1.000
_cell.angle_alpha   90.00
_cell.angle_beta   90.00
_cell.angle_gamma   90.00
#
_symmetry.space_group_name_H-M   'P 1'
#
loop_
_entity.id
_entity.type
_entity.pdbx_description
1 polymer ?
#
loop_
_entity_poly.entity_id
_entity_poly.type
_entity_poly.pdbx_seq_one_letter_code
_entity_poly.pdbx_strand_id
1 'polypeptide(L)'
;MQIGIDENDPNILHFNVEIEGGKTCDLKYRIGDNVFTAAQDFLTQNNLPQHHLDTVAHFITENTQGFKPQTTILPALQRKKFPIKNYEKLQELLRVGCRTDNELIAIATMAQFIKSGKGFYLTIEMKTAIAILLDYALQHHEILPPLFDLFGGLCLKCLDSVKYFETISAYSQLFGVVSSMIDNGTITMPIKIMFIKFLANSFITTPPEMYMNMVYSTYGKLLPFLLNEMTLAVTNNNLNMQGAIAGVVLNLSISAINSSIAGMLADGLYELASQLYVISNDETIRAILLLSIGNFIKQDVLARNEFIKKEELITSIKASQNQNIQAIWKEINELIYGVSN
;
A
#
# COMPACT_ATOMS: atom_id res chain seq x y z
N MET A 1 -14.47 17.49 5.34
CA MET A 1 -13.42 17.92 4.38
C MET A 1 -12.29 16.90 4.46
N GLN A 2 -11.83 16.36 3.32
CA GLN A 2 -10.72 15.40 3.29
C GLN A 2 -9.54 16.09 2.60
N ILE A 3 -8.43 16.24 3.33
CA ILE A 3 -7.13 16.61 2.77
C ILE A 3 -6.51 15.31 2.26
N GLY A 4 -6.28 15.22 0.95
CA GLY A 4 -5.47 14.15 0.37
C GLY A 4 -4.01 14.56 0.35
N ILE A 5 -3.09 13.63 0.59
CA ILE A 5 -1.67 13.81 0.25
C ILE A 5 -1.47 13.09 -1.09
N ASP A 6 -0.79 13.73 -2.04
CA ASP A 6 -0.52 13.13 -3.36
C ASP A 6 0.26 11.82 -3.19
N GLU A 7 -0.10 10.83 -3.99
CA GLU A 7 0.47 9.49 -3.85
C GLU A 7 1.91 9.36 -4.39
N ASN A 8 2.45 10.39 -5.03
CA ASN A 8 3.80 10.39 -5.59
C ASN A 8 4.69 11.48 -4.97
N ASP A 9 4.10 12.48 -4.33
CA ASP A 9 4.84 13.56 -3.65
C ASP A 9 4.17 13.93 -2.32
N PRO A 10 4.74 13.56 -1.17
CA PRO A 10 4.15 13.84 0.14
C PRO A 10 4.08 15.34 0.45
N ASN A 11 4.76 16.18 -0.34
CA ASN A 11 4.67 17.62 -0.23
C ASN A 11 3.49 18.20 -1.01
N ILE A 12 2.73 17.42 -1.79
CA ILE A 12 1.55 17.91 -2.49
C ILE A 12 0.29 17.51 -1.72
N LEU A 13 -0.56 18.49 -1.45
CA LEU A 13 -1.86 18.35 -0.81
C LEU A 13 -2.98 18.56 -1.84
N HIS A 14 -3.99 17.71 -1.77
CA HIS A 14 -5.21 17.77 -2.55
C HIS A 14 -6.37 18.23 -1.67
N PHE A 15 -7.06 19.26 -2.14
CA PHE A 15 -8.26 19.79 -1.51
C PHE A 15 -9.43 19.73 -2.49
N ASN A 16 -10.54 19.16 -2.04
CA ASN A 16 -11.81 19.30 -2.75
C ASN A 16 -12.44 20.65 -2.35
N VAL A 17 -12.38 21.62 -3.24
CA VAL A 17 -12.91 22.97 -3.03
C VAL A 17 -14.27 23.08 -3.72
N GLU A 18 -15.31 23.36 -2.95
CA GLU A 18 -16.64 23.67 -3.49
C GLU A 18 -16.72 25.16 -3.80
N ILE A 19 -17.15 25.48 -5.01
CA ILE A 19 -17.27 26.85 -5.51
C ILE A 19 -18.73 27.12 -5.85
N GLU A 20 -19.11 28.40 -5.85
CA GLU A 20 -20.46 28.86 -6.19
C GLU A 20 -21.02 28.15 -7.43
N GLY A 21 -22.24 27.60 -7.29
CA GLY A 21 -22.86 26.73 -8.30
C GLY A 21 -22.80 25.23 -7.98
N GLY A 22 -22.27 24.84 -6.81
CA GLY A 22 -22.24 23.44 -6.36
C GLY A 22 -21.23 22.58 -7.10
N LYS A 23 -20.28 23.20 -7.82
CA LYS A 23 -19.20 22.51 -8.52
C LYS A 23 -18.02 22.32 -7.58
N THR A 24 -17.58 21.08 -7.42
CA THR A 24 -16.35 20.74 -6.69
C THR A 24 -15.17 20.64 -7.64
N CYS A 25 -14.07 21.32 -7.31
CA CYS A 25 -12.81 21.30 -8.07
C CYS A 25 -11.67 20.79 -7.19
N ASP A 26 -10.69 20.09 -7.79
CA ASP A 26 -9.48 19.62 -7.11
C ASP A 26 -8.43 20.74 -7.11
N LEU A 27 -8.04 21.18 -5.92
CA LEU A 27 -6.95 22.14 -5.71
C LEU A 27 -5.71 21.39 -5.24
N LYS A 28 -4.62 21.54 -5.99
CA LYS A 28 -3.31 21.00 -5.61
C LYS A 28 -2.43 22.11 -5.07
N TYR A 29 -1.84 21.87 -3.90
CA TYR A 29 -0.89 22.80 -3.29
C TYR A 29 0.34 22.04 -2.81
N ARG A 30 1.53 22.52 -3.19
CA ARG A 30 2.79 21.99 -2.66
C ARG A 30 3.17 22.76 -1.39
N ILE A 31 3.42 22.04 -0.30
CA ILE A 31 3.80 22.60 1.00
C ILE A 31 5.07 23.43 0.84
N GLY A 32 4.99 24.70 1.21
CA GLY A 32 6.10 25.66 1.10
C GLY A 32 6.04 26.55 -0.14
N ASP A 33 5.18 26.24 -1.13
CA ASP A 33 4.95 27.12 -2.27
C ASP A 33 4.20 28.39 -1.86
N ASN A 34 4.33 29.43 -2.69
CA ASN A 34 3.59 30.67 -2.52
C ASN A 34 2.09 30.42 -2.69
N VAL A 35 1.33 30.69 -1.63
CA VAL A 35 -0.11 30.43 -1.56
C VAL A 35 -0.90 31.20 -2.61
N PHE A 36 -0.52 32.44 -2.92
CA PHE A 36 -1.20 33.25 -3.94
C PHE A 36 -0.92 32.74 -5.35
N THR A 37 0.27 32.22 -5.61
CA THR A 37 0.60 31.57 -6.90
C THR A 37 -0.25 30.31 -7.09
N ALA A 38 -0.35 29.45 -6.08
CA ALA A 38 -1.18 28.24 -6.15
C ALA A 38 -2.68 28.57 -6.31
N ALA A 39 -3.18 29.58 -5.59
CA ALA A 39 -4.55 30.06 -5.74
C ALA A 39 -4.81 30.60 -7.16
N GLN A 40 -3.88 31.39 -7.71
CA GLN A 40 -3.97 31.93 -9.06
C GLN A 40 -3.98 30.83 -10.13
N ASP A 41 -3.13 29.83 -9.98
CA ASP A 41 -3.06 28.69 -10.90
C ASP A 41 -4.36 27.88 -10.86
N PHE A 42 -4.89 27.61 -9.66
CA PHE A 42 -6.16 26.91 -9.48
C PHE A 42 -7.33 27.63 -10.16
N LEU A 43 -7.42 28.96 -9.99
CA LEU A 43 -8.47 29.76 -10.62
C LEU A 43 -8.35 29.75 -12.14
N THR A 44 -7.13 29.89 -12.66
CA THR A 44 -6.84 29.87 -14.10
C THR A 44 -7.19 28.51 -14.71
N GLN A 45 -6.75 27.41 -14.08
CA GLN A 45 -6.99 26.04 -14.59
C GLN A 45 -8.48 25.67 -14.65
N ASN A 46 -9.28 26.20 -13.72
CA ASN A 46 -10.70 25.89 -13.63
C ASN A 46 -11.61 26.94 -14.28
N ASN A 47 -11.04 27.96 -14.95
CA ASN A 47 -11.74 29.11 -15.54
C ASN A 47 -12.66 29.82 -14.53
N LEU A 48 -12.16 30.08 -13.33
CA LEU A 48 -12.91 30.66 -12.23
C LEU A 48 -12.69 32.18 -12.12
N PRO A 49 -13.66 32.93 -11.56
CA PRO A 49 -13.51 34.37 -11.36
C PRO A 49 -12.33 34.73 -10.45
N GLN A 50 -11.55 35.73 -10.87
CA GLN A 50 -10.35 36.19 -10.14
C GLN A 50 -10.65 36.82 -8.78
N HIS A 51 -11.89 37.26 -8.53
CA HIS A 51 -12.26 37.83 -7.23
C HIS A 51 -12.25 36.79 -6.09
N HIS A 52 -12.17 35.49 -6.39
CA HIS A 52 -11.99 34.44 -5.39
C HIS A 52 -10.53 34.24 -4.96
N LEU A 53 -9.55 34.97 -5.52
CA LEU A 53 -8.13 34.76 -5.26
C LEU A 53 -7.82 34.79 -3.76
N ASP A 54 -8.27 35.83 -3.06
CA ASP A 54 -8.03 35.98 -1.62
C ASP A 54 -8.75 34.89 -0.81
N THR A 55 -9.97 34.51 -1.21
CA THR A 55 -10.73 33.44 -0.56
C THR A 55 -10.02 32.10 -0.68
N VAL A 56 -9.52 31.76 -1.88
CA VAL A 56 -8.79 30.52 -2.14
C VAL A 56 -7.43 30.54 -1.45
N ALA A 57 -6.71 31.67 -1.45
CA ALA A 57 -5.44 31.82 -0.75
C ALA A 57 -5.61 31.67 0.77
N HIS A 58 -6.67 32.28 1.34
CA HIS A 58 -7.00 32.11 2.76
C HIS A 58 -7.33 30.66 3.07
N PHE A 59 -8.14 30.02 2.23
CA PHE A 59 -8.47 28.60 2.34
C PHE A 59 -7.23 27.70 2.37
N ILE A 60 -6.29 27.88 1.42
CA ILE A 60 -5.03 27.12 1.41
C ILE A 60 -4.26 27.38 2.71
N THR A 61 -4.14 28.63 3.13
CA THR A 61 -3.40 28.98 4.36
C THR A 61 -3.96 28.30 5.60
N GLU A 62 -5.27 28.37 5.82
CA GLU A 62 -5.93 27.77 6.99
C GLU A 62 -5.79 26.24 6.99
N ASN A 63 -5.90 25.60 5.82
CA ASN A 63 -5.88 24.14 5.71
C ASN A 63 -4.46 23.55 5.60
N THR A 64 -3.43 24.40 5.50
CA THR A 64 -2.02 24.00 5.43
C THR A 64 -1.23 24.40 6.68
N GLN A 65 -1.84 25.12 7.62
CA GLN A 65 -1.23 25.43 8.91
C GLN A 65 -0.83 24.14 9.64
N GLY A 66 0.46 24.03 9.99
CA GLY A 66 1.02 22.88 10.69
C GLY A 66 1.65 21.83 9.78
N PHE A 67 1.42 21.89 8.47
CA PHE A 67 2.14 21.07 7.50
C PHE A 67 3.54 21.64 7.27
N LYS A 68 4.58 20.84 7.55
CA LYS A 68 5.97 21.18 7.22
C LYS A 68 6.37 20.42 5.97
N PRO A 69 7.19 21.00 5.07
CA PRO A 69 7.74 20.25 3.95
C PRO A 69 8.45 19.02 4.51
N GLN A 70 8.11 17.85 4.00
CA GLN A 70 8.89 16.65 4.21
C GLN A 70 10.20 16.83 3.41
N THR A 71 11.25 17.21 4.13
CA THR A 71 12.60 17.44 3.59
C THR A 71 13.44 16.16 3.47
N THR A 72 12.91 15.05 3.97
CA THR A 72 13.59 13.74 4.04
C THR A 72 12.73 12.67 3.38
N ILE A 73 13.34 11.84 2.53
CA ILE A 73 12.68 10.74 1.84
C ILE A 73 12.43 9.58 2.82
N LEU A 74 13.32 9.43 3.80
CA LEU A 74 13.21 8.43 4.86
C LEU A 74 12.73 9.08 6.18
N PRO A 75 12.05 8.35 7.06
CA PRO A 75 11.43 7.09 6.72
C PRO A 75 10.31 7.33 5.69
N ALA A 76 10.21 6.45 4.70
CA ALA A 76 9.07 6.41 3.81
C ALA A 76 7.88 5.92 4.63
N LEU A 77 6.87 6.76 4.81
CA LEU A 77 5.65 6.43 5.58
C LEU A 77 4.46 6.11 4.68
N GLN A 78 4.61 6.34 3.38
CA GLN A 78 3.54 6.12 2.43
C GLN A 78 3.45 4.65 2.02
N ARG A 79 2.33 4.03 2.39
CA ARG A 79 2.07 2.63 2.09
C ARG A 79 1.64 2.42 0.64
N LYS A 80 2.09 1.33 0.02
CA LYS A 80 1.66 0.92 -1.31
C LYS A 80 0.28 0.28 -1.26
N LYS A 81 -0.60 0.70 -2.17
CA LYS A 81 -1.99 0.23 -2.29
C LYS A 81 -2.23 -0.38 -3.67
N PHE A 82 -3.18 -1.31 -3.74
CA PHE A 82 -3.59 -1.99 -4.97
C PHE A 82 -5.11 -1.89 -5.10
N PRO A 83 -5.65 -0.83 -5.74
CA PRO A 83 -7.08 -0.66 -5.90
C PRO A 83 -7.68 -1.68 -6.87
N ILE A 84 -8.96 -2.00 -6.67
CA ILE A 84 -9.75 -2.81 -7.59
C ILE A 84 -9.81 -2.10 -8.94
N LYS A 85 -9.48 -2.84 -10.01
CA LYS A 85 -9.44 -2.29 -11.38
C LYS A 85 -10.77 -2.43 -12.11
N ASN A 86 -11.55 -3.47 -11.83
CA ASN A 86 -12.78 -3.79 -12.55
C ASN A 86 -13.86 -4.29 -11.58
N TYR A 87 -14.74 -3.39 -11.17
CA TYR A 87 -15.77 -3.65 -10.17
C TYR A 87 -16.91 -4.49 -10.73
N GLU A 88 -17.18 -4.37 -12.01
CA GLU A 88 -18.24 -5.09 -12.71
C GLU A 88 -17.85 -6.56 -12.87
N LYS A 89 -16.60 -6.84 -13.28
CA LYS A 89 -16.08 -8.21 -13.38
C LYS A 89 -15.94 -8.86 -12.01
N LEU A 90 -15.56 -8.10 -10.99
CA LEU A 90 -15.53 -8.56 -9.60
C LEU A 90 -16.89 -9.10 -9.16
N GLN A 91 -17.96 -8.34 -9.39
CA GLN A 91 -19.32 -8.74 -9.03
C GLN A 91 -19.78 -9.98 -9.80
N GLU A 92 -19.49 -10.04 -11.10
CA GLU A 92 -19.81 -11.20 -11.94
C GLU A 92 -19.16 -12.48 -11.41
N LEU A 93 -17.87 -12.41 -11.05
CA LEU A 93 -17.12 -13.57 -10.57
C LEU A 93 -17.53 -14.00 -9.16
N LEU A 94 -17.93 -13.07 -8.29
CA LEU A 94 -18.38 -13.40 -6.94
C LEU A 94 -19.82 -13.90 -6.89
N ARG A 95 -20.61 -13.68 -7.94
CA ARG A 95 -22.01 -14.12 -8.03
C ARG A 95 -22.19 -15.62 -7.77
N VAL A 96 -21.21 -16.44 -8.17
CA VAL A 96 -21.27 -17.90 -8.00
C VAL A 96 -21.24 -18.34 -6.54
N GLY A 97 -20.69 -17.50 -5.65
CA GLY A 97 -20.66 -17.75 -4.20
C GLY A 97 -21.93 -17.29 -3.47
N CYS A 98 -22.89 -16.68 -4.17
CA CYS A 98 -24.13 -16.18 -3.58
C CYS A 98 -25.31 -17.11 -3.82
N ARG A 99 -26.18 -17.20 -2.81
CA ARG A 99 -27.40 -18.01 -2.79
C ARG A 99 -28.66 -17.16 -2.92
N THR A 100 -28.59 -15.88 -2.57
CA THR A 100 -29.75 -14.98 -2.56
C THR A 100 -29.47 -13.66 -3.27
N ASP A 101 -30.53 -13.00 -3.74
CA ASP A 101 -30.42 -11.66 -4.35
C ASP A 101 -29.91 -10.62 -3.34
N ASN A 102 -30.24 -10.79 -2.06
CA ASN A 102 -29.76 -9.90 -0.99
C ASN A 102 -28.24 -9.95 -0.83
N GLU A 103 -27.62 -11.14 -0.96
CA GLU A 103 -26.16 -11.28 -0.94
C GLU A 103 -25.52 -10.59 -2.16
N LEU A 104 -26.12 -10.73 -3.34
CA LEU A 104 -25.65 -10.04 -4.55
C LEU A 104 -25.74 -8.53 -4.41
N ILE A 105 -26.85 -8.02 -3.88
CA ILE A 105 -27.04 -6.61 -3.59
C ILE A 105 -26.00 -6.13 -2.58
N ALA A 106 -25.70 -6.91 -1.54
CA ALA A 106 -24.68 -6.56 -0.55
C ALA A 106 -23.28 -6.45 -1.19
N ILE A 107 -22.90 -7.38 -2.06
CA ILE A 107 -21.61 -7.34 -2.78
C ILE A 107 -21.54 -6.13 -3.72
N ALA A 108 -22.59 -5.90 -4.51
CA ALA A 108 -22.67 -4.75 -5.41
C ALA A 108 -22.57 -3.43 -4.63
N THR A 109 -23.22 -3.35 -3.47
CA THR A 109 -23.17 -2.18 -2.60
C THR A 109 -21.77 -1.97 -2.02
N MET A 110 -21.10 -3.02 -1.54
CA MET A 110 -19.70 -2.95 -1.08
C MET A 110 -18.77 -2.46 -2.20
N ALA A 111 -18.88 -3.05 -3.40
CA ALA A 111 -18.09 -2.66 -4.56
C ALA A 111 -18.30 -1.18 -4.93
N GLN A 112 -19.55 -0.71 -4.90
CA GLN A 112 -19.89 0.69 -5.18
C GLN A 112 -19.35 1.64 -4.09
N PHE A 113 -19.42 1.28 -2.82
CA PHE A 113 -18.84 2.10 -1.75
C PHE A 113 -17.32 2.18 -1.88
N ILE A 114 -16.63 1.06 -2.15
CA ILE A 114 -15.19 1.07 -2.42
C ILE A 114 -14.87 1.98 -3.62
N LYS A 115 -15.61 1.83 -4.72
CA LYS A 115 -15.46 2.64 -5.94
C LYS A 115 -15.68 4.14 -5.69
N SER A 116 -16.61 4.50 -4.82
CA SER A 116 -16.87 5.90 -4.46
C SER A 116 -15.72 6.58 -3.72
N GLY A 117 -14.79 5.78 -3.18
CA GLY A 117 -13.62 6.25 -2.45
C GLY A 117 -13.88 6.78 -1.04
N LYS A 118 -15.15 6.96 -0.65
CA LYS A 118 -15.56 7.42 0.68
C LYS A 118 -15.47 6.28 1.71
N GLY A 119 -15.11 6.63 2.94
CA GLY A 119 -15.10 5.69 4.06
C GLY A 119 -16.52 5.23 4.42
N PHE A 120 -16.69 3.96 4.78
CA PHE A 120 -17.99 3.39 5.17
C PHE A 120 -17.86 2.28 6.22
N TYR A 121 -19.00 1.88 6.80
CA TYR A 121 -19.11 0.78 7.76
C TYR A 121 -19.89 -0.39 7.16
N LEU A 122 -19.55 -1.62 7.55
CA LEU A 122 -20.25 -2.82 7.12
C LEU A 122 -21.65 -2.93 7.76
N THR A 123 -22.68 -3.11 6.94
CA THR A 123 -24.03 -3.48 7.41
C THR A 123 -24.10 -4.96 7.81
N ILE A 124 -25.20 -5.38 8.42
CA ILE A 124 -25.42 -6.78 8.81
C ILE A 124 -25.44 -7.69 7.58
N GLU A 125 -26.06 -7.24 6.50
CA GLU A 125 -26.16 -7.95 5.22
C GLU A 125 -24.78 -8.10 4.59
N MET A 126 -23.94 -7.05 4.63
CA MET A 126 -22.56 -7.11 4.14
C MET A 126 -21.71 -8.10 4.95
N LYS A 127 -21.83 -8.06 6.29
CA LYS A 127 -21.13 -8.99 7.18
C LYS A 127 -21.51 -10.44 6.88
N THR A 128 -22.81 -10.68 6.68
CA THR A 128 -23.35 -12.00 6.31
C THR A 128 -22.81 -12.46 4.97
N ALA A 129 -22.84 -11.60 3.95
CA ALA A 129 -22.30 -11.92 2.62
C ALA A 129 -20.79 -12.22 2.65
N ILE A 130 -20.00 -11.45 3.41
CA ILE A 130 -18.57 -11.70 3.61
C ILE A 130 -18.32 -13.09 4.22
N ALA A 131 -19.09 -13.47 5.25
CA ALA A 131 -18.92 -14.76 5.90
C ALA A 131 -19.27 -15.93 4.96
N ILE A 132 -20.35 -15.79 4.18
CA ILE A 132 -20.77 -16.80 3.19
C ILE A 132 -19.72 -16.95 2.08
N LEU A 133 -19.22 -15.83 1.54
CA LEU A 133 -18.19 -15.85 0.51
C LEU A 133 -16.89 -16.46 1.01
N LEU A 134 -16.51 -16.17 2.26
CA LEU A 134 -15.34 -16.77 2.88
C LEU A 134 -15.50 -18.29 2.96
N ASP A 135 -16.59 -18.78 3.56
CA ASP A 135 -16.87 -20.23 3.69
C ASP A 135 -16.88 -20.93 2.32
N TYR A 136 -17.54 -20.33 1.32
CA TYR A 136 -17.54 -20.85 -0.05
C TYR A 136 -16.12 -20.93 -0.62
N ALA A 137 -15.30 -19.88 -0.46
CA ALA A 137 -13.94 -19.84 -1.01
C ALA A 137 -12.98 -20.88 -0.41
N LEU A 138 -13.24 -21.36 0.82
CA LEU A 138 -12.45 -22.44 1.43
C LEU A 138 -12.65 -23.79 0.72
N GLN A 139 -13.80 -23.95 0.04
CA GLN A 139 -14.16 -25.17 -0.68
C GLN A 139 -13.97 -25.01 -2.20
N HIS A 140 -14.05 -23.77 -2.69
CA HIS A 140 -14.10 -23.40 -4.09
C HIS A 140 -13.03 -22.34 -4.41
N HIS A 141 -11.81 -22.81 -4.67
CA HIS A 141 -10.63 -21.96 -4.83
C HIS A 141 -10.69 -21.02 -6.06
N GLU A 142 -11.59 -21.27 -7.01
CA GLU A 142 -11.78 -20.44 -8.20
C GLU A 142 -12.23 -19.01 -7.87
N ILE A 143 -12.88 -18.80 -6.73
CA ILE A 143 -13.33 -17.47 -6.29
C ILE A 143 -12.30 -16.75 -5.42
N LEU A 144 -11.18 -17.39 -5.05
CA LEU A 144 -10.16 -16.74 -4.22
C LEU A 144 -9.61 -15.44 -4.84
N PRO A 145 -9.27 -15.37 -6.15
CA PRO A 145 -8.78 -14.12 -6.73
C PRO A 145 -9.76 -12.94 -6.61
N PRO A 146 -11.04 -13.04 -7.02
CA PRO A 146 -11.98 -11.94 -6.82
C PRO A 146 -12.30 -11.70 -5.32
N LEU A 147 -12.28 -12.73 -4.47
CA LEU A 147 -12.46 -12.53 -3.03
C LEU A 147 -11.34 -11.68 -2.43
N PHE A 148 -10.08 -11.97 -2.78
CA PHE A 148 -8.93 -11.17 -2.36
C PHE A 148 -9.00 -9.72 -2.83
N ASP A 149 -9.50 -9.49 -4.05
CA ASP A 149 -9.66 -8.12 -4.59
C ASP A 149 -10.74 -7.35 -3.81
N LEU A 150 -11.90 -7.98 -3.54
CA LEU A 150 -12.95 -7.39 -2.70
C LEU A 150 -12.44 -7.11 -1.29
N PHE A 151 -11.84 -8.10 -0.62
CA PHE A 151 -11.37 -7.97 0.76
C PHE A 151 -10.24 -6.95 0.85
N GLY A 152 -9.35 -6.90 -0.14
CA GLY A 152 -8.33 -5.87 -0.24
C GLY A 152 -8.96 -4.47 -0.37
N GLY A 153 -9.97 -4.32 -1.22
CA GLY A 153 -10.71 -3.06 -1.34
C GLY A 153 -11.43 -2.65 -0.05
N LEU A 154 -11.99 -3.61 0.68
CA LEU A 154 -12.58 -3.39 2.01
C LEU A 154 -11.52 -2.88 3.00
N CYS A 155 -10.34 -3.51 3.06
CA CYS A 155 -9.23 -3.01 3.89
C CYS A 155 -8.84 -1.57 3.54
N LEU A 156 -8.98 -1.14 2.28
CA LEU A 156 -8.63 0.23 1.88
C LEU A 156 -9.68 1.28 2.27
N LYS A 157 -10.96 0.91 2.36
CA LYS A 157 -12.08 1.87 2.38
C LYS A 157 -13.08 1.68 3.51
N CYS A 158 -13.14 0.50 4.11
CA CYS A 158 -14.13 0.17 5.12
C CYS A 158 -13.53 0.24 6.54
N LEU A 159 -14.12 1.09 7.38
CA LEU A 159 -13.59 1.51 8.68
C LEU A 159 -13.61 0.40 9.74
N ASP A 160 -14.56 -0.54 9.65
CA ASP A 160 -14.69 -1.67 10.57
C ASP A 160 -14.36 -3.03 9.95
N SER A 161 -13.85 -3.06 8.71
CA SER A 161 -13.52 -4.30 7.99
C SER A 161 -12.45 -5.13 8.68
N VAL A 162 -11.35 -4.51 9.12
CA VAL A 162 -10.25 -5.20 9.80
C VAL A 162 -10.72 -5.91 11.06
N LYS A 163 -11.45 -5.19 11.93
CA LYS A 163 -12.01 -5.75 13.17
C LYS A 163 -12.99 -6.90 12.87
N TYR A 164 -13.78 -6.77 11.82
CA TYR A 164 -14.70 -7.83 11.41
C TYR A 164 -13.95 -9.06 10.88
N PHE A 165 -12.95 -8.88 10.01
CA PHE A 165 -12.09 -9.96 9.51
C PHE A 165 -11.38 -10.70 10.63
N GLU A 166 -10.97 -9.99 11.68
CA GLU A 166 -10.42 -10.60 12.89
C GLU A 166 -11.46 -11.43 13.64
N THR A 167 -12.67 -10.88 13.82
CA THR A 167 -13.80 -11.56 14.49
C THR A 167 -14.14 -12.90 13.83
N ILE A 168 -14.13 -12.95 12.49
CA ILE A 168 -14.39 -14.17 11.73
C ILE A 168 -13.11 -14.93 11.35
N SER A 169 -11.94 -14.52 11.87
CA SER A 169 -10.64 -15.15 11.58
C SER A 169 -10.27 -15.25 10.08
N ALA A 170 -10.79 -14.34 9.24
CA ALA A 170 -10.65 -14.38 7.78
C ALA A 170 -9.18 -14.46 7.32
N TYR A 171 -8.30 -13.66 7.92
CA TYR A 171 -6.87 -13.65 7.58
C TYR A 171 -6.22 -15.03 7.78
N SER A 172 -6.45 -15.65 8.94
CA SER A 172 -5.87 -16.97 9.26
C SER A 172 -6.41 -18.08 8.35
N GLN A 173 -7.71 -18.05 8.03
CA GLN A 173 -8.35 -19.03 7.16
C GLN A 173 -7.82 -18.92 5.72
N LEU A 174 -7.79 -17.69 5.17
CA LEU A 174 -7.28 -17.43 3.82
C LEU A 174 -5.79 -17.76 3.70
N PHE A 175 -4.99 -17.40 4.72
CA PHE A 175 -3.59 -17.77 4.76
C PHE A 175 -3.41 -19.29 4.84
N GLY A 176 -4.21 -19.98 5.65
CA GLY A 176 -4.17 -21.44 5.78
C GLY A 176 -4.46 -22.15 4.46
N VAL A 177 -5.48 -21.71 3.71
CA VAL A 177 -5.78 -22.23 2.37
C VAL A 177 -4.63 -21.98 1.42
N VAL A 178 -4.14 -20.74 1.32
CA VAL A 178 -3.02 -20.40 0.42
C VAL A 178 -1.76 -21.17 0.78
N SER A 179 -1.44 -21.30 2.07
CA SER A 179 -0.30 -22.10 2.53
C SER A 179 -0.44 -23.57 2.13
N SER A 180 -1.62 -24.16 2.30
CA SER A 180 -1.88 -25.54 1.85
C SER A 180 -1.71 -25.68 0.34
N MET A 181 -2.17 -24.70 -0.44
CA MET A 181 -2.00 -24.71 -1.90
C MET A 181 -0.53 -24.56 -2.32
N ILE A 182 0.27 -23.79 -1.58
CA ILE A 182 1.72 -23.69 -1.77
C ILE A 182 2.38 -25.04 -1.47
N ASP A 183 2.09 -25.62 -0.30
CA ASP A 183 2.67 -26.89 0.15
C ASP A 183 2.33 -28.04 -0.83
N ASN A 184 1.14 -28.02 -1.43
CA ASN A 184 0.68 -29.01 -2.41
C ASN A 184 1.02 -28.66 -3.87
N GLY A 185 1.65 -27.52 -4.15
CA GLY A 185 1.96 -27.08 -5.51
C GLY A 185 0.74 -26.81 -6.41
N THR A 186 -0.43 -26.55 -5.84
CA THR A 186 -1.70 -26.33 -6.57
C THR A 186 -2.03 -24.85 -6.78
N ILE A 187 -1.25 -23.96 -6.19
CA ILE A 187 -1.50 -22.51 -6.25
C ILE A 187 -1.30 -21.93 -7.66
N THR A 188 -2.36 -21.30 -8.19
CA THR A 188 -2.35 -20.70 -9.52
C THR A 188 -1.84 -19.26 -9.50
N MET A 189 -1.29 -18.77 -10.62
CA MET A 189 -0.75 -17.41 -10.70
C MET A 189 -1.76 -16.30 -10.34
N PRO A 190 -3.04 -16.36 -10.76
CA PRO A 190 -4.04 -15.38 -10.33
C PRO A 190 -4.22 -15.33 -8.80
N ILE A 191 -4.22 -16.50 -8.14
CA ILE A 191 -4.32 -16.60 -6.68
C ILE A 191 -3.09 -15.97 -6.04
N LYS A 192 -1.87 -16.29 -6.51
CA LYS A 192 -0.63 -15.72 -5.97
C LYS A 192 -0.63 -14.19 -6.01
N ILE A 193 -0.88 -13.60 -7.19
CA ILE A 193 -0.85 -12.14 -7.36
C ILE A 193 -1.91 -11.48 -6.49
N MET A 194 -3.15 -11.99 -6.50
CA MET A 194 -4.23 -11.36 -5.75
C MET A 194 -4.05 -11.53 -4.24
N PHE A 195 -3.52 -12.66 -3.79
CA PHE A 195 -3.16 -12.86 -2.39
C PHE A 195 -2.09 -11.87 -1.93
N ILE A 196 -1.01 -11.68 -2.70
CA ILE A 196 0.06 -10.72 -2.36
C ILE A 196 -0.47 -9.28 -2.32
N LYS A 197 -1.36 -8.91 -3.26
CA LYS A 197 -2.03 -7.59 -3.23
C LYS A 197 -2.97 -7.43 -2.04
N PHE A 198 -3.73 -8.47 -1.71
CA PHE A 198 -4.58 -8.50 -0.54
C PHE A 198 -3.76 -8.32 0.74
N LEU A 199 -2.63 -9.03 0.86
CA LEU A 199 -1.66 -8.80 1.92
C LEU A 199 -1.30 -7.33 1.95
N ALA A 200 -0.76 -6.74 0.85
CA ALA A 200 -0.36 -5.34 0.78
C ALA A 200 -1.47 -4.34 1.19
N ASN A 201 -2.72 -4.60 0.83
CA ASN A 201 -3.85 -3.75 1.20
C ASN A 201 -4.27 -3.91 2.66
N SER A 202 -4.15 -5.11 3.23
CA SER A 202 -4.50 -5.36 4.64
C SER A 202 -3.69 -4.48 5.60
N PHE A 203 -2.46 -4.12 5.24
CA PHE A 203 -1.58 -3.25 6.04
C PHE A 203 -2.04 -1.79 6.15
N ILE A 204 -2.97 -1.34 5.32
CA ILE A 204 -3.28 0.09 5.23
C ILE A 204 -4.06 0.56 6.45
N THR A 205 -5.02 -0.25 6.90
CA THR A 205 -5.93 0.07 8.00
C THR A 205 -5.76 -0.84 9.20
N THR A 206 -4.98 -1.92 9.08
CA THR A 206 -4.69 -2.81 10.21
C THR A 206 -3.66 -2.14 11.14
N PRO A 207 -3.92 -2.12 12.46
CA PRO A 207 -2.93 -1.65 13.44
C PRO A 207 -1.59 -2.38 13.28
N PRO A 208 -0.44 -1.67 13.33
CA PRO A 208 0.87 -2.28 13.11
C PRO A 208 1.16 -3.51 13.98
N GLU A 209 0.76 -3.53 15.24
CA GLU A 209 1.00 -4.66 16.16
C GLU A 209 0.24 -5.92 15.76
N MET A 210 -1.06 -5.78 15.47
CA MET A 210 -1.89 -6.89 15.01
C MET A 210 -1.31 -7.49 13.72
N TYR A 211 -0.85 -6.61 12.84
CA TYR A 211 -0.23 -7.01 11.59
C TYR A 211 1.11 -7.75 11.81
N MET A 212 2.01 -7.21 12.63
CA MET A 212 3.31 -7.83 12.89
C MET A 212 3.18 -9.18 13.61
N ASN A 213 2.15 -9.36 14.44
CA ASN A 213 1.80 -10.66 15.01
C ASN A 213 1.42 -11.69 13.92
N MET A 214 0.62 -11.29 12.94
CA MET A 214 0.27 -12.16 11.81
C MET A 214 1.51 -12.56 11.03
N VAL A 215 2.40 -11.61 10.70
CA VAL A 215 3.68 -11.93 10.04
C VAL A 215 4.53 -12.85 10.87
N TYR A 216 4.70 -12.56 12.16
CA TYR A 216 5.49 -13.38 13.06
C TYR A 216 5.03 -14.84 13.04
N SER A 217 3.71 -15.07 13.14
CA SER A 217 3.13 -16.41 13.10
C SER A 217 3.28 -17.14 11.75
N THR A 218 3.47 -16.39 10.66
CA THR A 218 3.55 -16.92 9.28
C THR A 218 4.94 -16.81 8.67
N TYR A 219 5.89 -16.27 9.43
CA TYR A 219 7.18 -15.77 8.96
C TYR A 219 7.98 -16.82 8.19
N GLY A 220 8.06 -18.04 8.74
CA GLY A 220 8.82 -19.15 8.16
C GLY A 220 8.32 -19.62 6.79
N LYS A 221 7.06 -19.30 6.42
CA LYS A 221 6.51 -19.62 5.10
C LYS A 221 6.42 -18.40 4.19
N LEU A 222 6.06 -17.24 4.74
CA LEU A 222 5.81 -16.03 3.98
C LEU A 222 7.07 -15.51 3.29
N LEU A 223 8.21 -15.45 3.98
CA LEU A 223 9.44 -14.91 3.42
C LEU A 223 9.98 -15.76 2.25
N PRO A 224 10.16 -17.09 2.41
CA PRO A 224 10.57 -17.94 1.29
C PRO A 224 9.61 -17.87 0.10
N PHE A 225 8.30 -17.79 0.36
CA PHE A 225 7.30 -17.62 -0.68
C PHE A 225 7.51 -16.32 -1.47
N LEU A 226 7.66 -15.17 -0.79
CA LEU A 226 7.88 -13.89 -1.48
C LEU A 226 9.19 -13.88 -2.29
N LEU A 227 10.27 -14.46 -1.75
CA LEU A 227 11.56 -14.56 -2.45
C LEU A 227 11.47 -15.43 -3.71
N ASN A 228 10.83 -16.60 -3.59
CA ASN A 228 10.62 -17.50 -4.72
C ASN A 228 9.77 -16.83 -5.82
N GLU A 229 8.65 -16.22 -5.45
CA GLU A 229 7.76 -15.56 -6.41
C GLU A 229 8.40 -14.33 -7.05
N MET A 230 9.27 -13.59 -6.33
CA MET A 230 10.03 -12.50 -6.95
C MET A 230 11.00 -13.03 -7.99
N THR A 231 11.73 -14.10 -7.68
CA THR A 231 12.69 -14.72 -8.61
C THR A 231 12.00 -15.19 -9.89
N LEU A 232 10.85 -15.85 -9.75
CA LEU A 232 10.02 -16.25 -10.89
C LEU A 232 9.46 -15.04 -11.64
N ALA A 233 9.04 -13.99 -10.94
CA ALA A 233 8.50 -12.79 -11.55
C ALA A 233 9.55 -12.00 -12.33
N VAL A 234 10.81 -11.96 -11.87
CA VAL A 234 11.92 -11.35 -12.62
C VAL A 234 12.23 -12.16 -13.87
N THR A 235 12.33 -13.49 -13.72
CA THR A 235 12.59 -14.39 -14.85
C THR A 235 11.54 -14.26 -15.96
N ASN A 236 10.27 -14.10 -15.57
CA ASN A 236 9.15 -13.96 -16.49
C ASN A 236 8.81 -12.50 -16.86
N ASN A 237 9.61 -11.52 -16.44
CA ASN A 237 9.36 -10.09 -16.60
C ASN A 237 7.94 -9.64 -16.17
N ASN A 238 7.42 -10.24 -15.09
CA ASN A 238 6.09 -9.94 -14.56
C ASN A 238 6.15 -8.77 -13.56
N LEU A 239 6.15 -7.55 -14.09
CA LEU A 239 6.20 -6.32 -13.30
C LEU A 239 5.03 -6.17 -12.32
N ASN A 240 3.86 -6.76 -12.62
CA ASN A 240 2.72 -6.72 -11.70
C ASN A 240 2.99 -7.51 -10.42
N MET A 241 3.63 -8.68 -10.53
CA MET A 241 4.01 -9.49 -9.38
C MET A 241 5.15 -8.84 -8.60
N GLN A 242 6.20 -8.37 -9.31
CA GLN A 242 7.32 -7.67 -8.68
C GLN A 242 6.86 -6.45 -7.88
N GLY A 243 5.97 -5.64 -8.47
CA GLY A 243 5.35 -4.49 -7.80
C GLY A 243 4.51 -4.84 -6.58
N ALA A 244 3.76 -5.95 -6.64
CA ALA A 244 2.98 -6.43 -5.51
C ALA A 244 3.88 -6.85 -4.34
N ILE A 245 4.94 -7.63 -4.62
CA ILE A 245 5.91 -8.09 -3.60
C ILE A 245 6.65 -6.91 -2.99
N ALA A 246 7.18 -6.00 -3.80
CA ALA A 246 7.86 -4.81 -3.30
C ALA A 246 6.92 -3.93 -2.45
N GLY A 247 5.65 -3.82 -2.83
CA GLY A 247 4.63 -3.13 -2.04
C GLY A 247 4.37 -3.76 -0.67
N VAL A 248 4.33 -5.10 -0.57
CA VAL A 248 4.25 -5.82 0.70
C VAL A 248 5.45 -5.49 1.59
N VAL A 249 6.67 -5.53 1.03
CA VAL A 249 7.91 -5.28 1.80
C VAL A 249 8.02 -3.83 2.26
N LEU A 250 7.59 -2.86 1.43
CA LEU A 250 7.50 -1.47 1.85
C LEU A 250 6.53 -1.31 3.03
N ASN A 251 5.33 -1.90 2.92
CA ASN A 251 4.33 -1.83 3.98
C ASN A 251 4.77 -2.54 5.26
N LEU A 252 5.57 -3.60 5.16
CA LEU A 252 6.24 -4.25 6.27
C LEU A 252 7.22 -3.31 6.96
N SER A 253 8.11 -2.68 6.20
CA SER A 253 9.09 -1.73 6.75
C SER A 253 8.42 -0.55 7.46
N ILE A 254 7.29 -0.05 6.93
CA ILE A 254 6.50 1.02 7.56
C ILE A 254 5.90 0.56 8.89
N SER A 255 5.39 -0.67 8.93
CA SER A 255 4.81 -1.23 10.16
C SER A 255 5.89 -1.49 11.21
N ALA A 256 7.09 -1.86 10.76
CA ALA A 256 8.25 -2.07 11.63
C ALA A 256 8.69 -0.78 12.36
N ILE A 257 8.52 0.40 11.75
CA ILE A 257 8.82 1.68 12.41
C ILE A 257 7.97 1.86 13.69
N ASN A 258 6.72 1.40 13.67
CA ASN A 258 5.73 1.71 14.69
C ASN A 258 5.38 0.51 15.60
N SER A 259 6.14 -0.60 15.53
CA SER A 259 5.80 -1.82 16.27
C SER A 259 6.93 -2.26 17.20
N SER A 260 6.58 -2.60 18.45
CA SER A 260 7.53 -3.19 19.41
C SER A 260 8.04 -4.58 19.01
N ILE A 261 7.27 -5.31 18.20
CA ILE A 261 7.63 -6.65 17.69
C ILE A 261 8.61 -6.55 16.52
N ALA A 262 8.76 -5.35 15.95
CA ALA A 262 9.64 -5.11 14.81
C ALA A 262 11.07 -5.58 15.04
N GLY A 263 11.63 -5.34 16.23
CA GLY A 263 13.01 -5.77 16.54
C GLY A 263 13.23 -7.28 16.39
N MET A 264 12.20 -8.12 16.59
CA MET A 264 12.31 -9.57 16.43
C MET A 264 12.28 -10.03 14.96
N LEU A 265 11.74 -9.20 14.06
CA LEU A 265 11.56 -9.50 12.64
C LEU A 265 12.45 -8.66 11.73
N ALA A 266 13.02 -7.58 12.25
CA ALA A 266 13.71 -6.54 11.48
C ALA A 266 14.85 -7.13 10.65
N ASP A 267 15.71 -7.95 11.25
CA ASP A 267 16.87 -8.55 10.58
C ASP A 267 16.48 -9.31 9.32
N GLY A 268 15.53 -10.23 9.41
CA GLY A 268 15.17 -11.04 8.25
C GLY A 268 14.21 -10.36 7.28
N LEU A 269 13.43 -9.35 7.71
CA LEU A 269 12.70 -8.48 6.80
C LEU A 269 13.63 -7.55 6.01
N TYR A 270 14.68 -7.05 6.65
CA TYR A 270 15.76 -6.31 6.03
C TYR A 270 16.55 -7.19 5.04
N GLU A 271 16.86 -8.42 5.44
CA GLU A 271 17.54 -9.38 4.58
C GLU A 271 16.70 -9.72 3.34
N LEU A 272 15.39 -9.98 3.53
CA LEU A 272 14.46 -10.16 2.42
C LEU A 272 14.50 -8.94 1.48
N ALA A 273 14.35 -7.72 2.00
CA ALA A 273 14.35 -6.51 1.19
C ALA A 273 15.64 -6.36 0.38
N SER A 274 16.79 -6.66 0.99
CA SER A 274 18.11 -6.63 0.35
C SER A 274 18.22 -7.65 -0.78
N GLN A 275 17.81 -8.90 -0.55
CA GLN A 275 17.84 -9.94 -1.59
C GLN A 275 16.92 -9.62 -2.75
N LEU A 276 15.69 -9.18 -2.46
CA LEU A 276 14.73 -8.79 -3.49
C LEU A 276 15.26 -7.62 -4.34
N TYR A 277 15.98 -6.67 -3.73
CA TYR A 277 16.58 -5.55 -4.46
C TYR A 277 17.63 -6.04 -5.45
N VAL A 278 18.50 -6.97 -5.04
CA VAL A 278 19.56 -7.54 -5.89
C VAL A 278 18.96 -8.36 -7.04
N ILE A 279 17.89 -9.11 -6.78
CA ILE A 279 17.23 -9.95 -7.79
C ILE A 279 16.44 -9.10 -8.80
N SER A 280 15.89 -7.95 -8.38
CA SER A 280 15.08 -7.10 -9.24
C SER A 280 15.92 -6.33 -10.26
N ASN A 281 15.50 -6.36 -11.53
CA ASN A 281 16.12 -5.58 -12.61
C ASN A 281 15.35 -4.30 -12.96
N ASP A 282 14.12 -4.15 -12.48
CA ASP A 282 13.32 -2.94 -12.73
C ASP A 282 13.68 -1.84 -11.72
N GLU A 283 14.08 -0.67 -12.22
CA GLU A 283 14.51 0.46 -11.40
C GLU A 283 13.37 1.04 -10.54
N THR A 284 12.11 0.97 -10.99
CA THR A 284 10.96 1.43 -10.19
C THR A 284 10.73 0.49 -9.00
N ILE A 285 10.81 -0.82 -9.22
CA ILE A 285 10.73 -1.83 -8.16
C ILE A 285 11.90 -1.71 -7.19
N ARG A 286 13.13 -1.55 -7.71
CA ARG A 286 14.34 -1.33 -6.91
C ARG A 286 14.21 -0.08 -6.04
N ALA A 287 13.66 1.02 -6.55
CA ALA A 287 13.42 2.21 -5.74
C ALA A 287 12.50 1.93 -4.53
N ILE A 288 11.40 1.20 -4.72
CA ILE A 288 10.47 0.81 -3.64
C ILE A 288 11.17 -0.07 -2.60
N LEU A 289 11.97 -1.04 -3.05
CA LEU A 289 12.73 -1.92 -2.15
C LEU A 289 13.81 -1.13 -1.40
N LEU A 290 14.45 -0.15 -2.03
CA LEU A 290 15.43 0.71 -1.39
C LEU A 290 14.82 1.62 -0.33
N LEU A 291 13.59 2.13 -0.53
CA LEU A 291 12.84 2.81 0.53
C LEU A 291 12.61 1.88 1.73
N SER A 292 12.30 0.60 1.46
CA SER A 292 12.10 -0.40 2.50
C SER A 292 13.38 -0.66 3.30
N ILE A 293 14.52 -0.80 2.61
CA ILE A 293 15.85 -0.94 3.23
C ILE A 293 16.18 0.31 4.05
N GLY A 294 15.97 1.50 3.49
CA GLY A 294 16.19 2.78 4.16
C GLY A 294 15.37 2.93 5.45
N ASN A 295 14.12 2.47 5.44
CA ASN A 295 13.28 2.43 6.64
C ASN A 295 13.90 1.59 7.75
N PHE A 296 14.40 0.38 7.44
CA PHE A 296 15.07 -0.47 8.42
C PHE A 296 16.37 0.16 8.95
N ILE A 297 17.21 0.71 8.07
CA ILE A 297 18.48 1.38 8.45
C ILE A 297 18.25 2.58 9.38
N LYS A 298 17.16 3.33 9.13
CA LYS A 298 16.83 4.50 9.94
C LYS A 298 16.37 4.12 11.35
N GLN A 299 15.72 2.98 11.50
CA GLN A 299 15.19 2.50 12.78
C GLN A 299 16.20 1.69 13.59
N ASP A 300 17.05 0.90 12.92
CA ASP A 300 17.89 -0.09 13.59
C ASP A 300 19.38 0.08 13.24
N VAL A 301 20.18 0.26 14.29
CA VAL A 301 21.64 0.37 14.19
C VAL A 301 22.27 -0.94 13.70
N LEU A 302 21.68 -2.10 14.03
CA LEU A 302 22.15 -3.39 13.53
C LEU A 302 21.93 -3.48 12.01
N ALA A 303 20.75 -3.13 11.52
CA ALA A 303 20.48 -3.07 10.07
C ALA A 303 21.44 -2.12 9.34
N ARG A 304 21.79 -0.98 9.98
CA ARG A 304 22.82 -0.07 9.44
C ARG A 304 24.19 -0.73 9.36
N ASN A 305 24.63 -1.40 10.41
CA ASN A 305 25.93 -2.07 10.46
C ASN A 305 26.01 -3.23 9.46
N GLU A 306 24.92 -3.98 9.28
CA GLU A 306 24.83 -5.05 8.28
C GLU A 306 24.83 -4.49 6.86
N PHE A 307 24.17 -3.36 6.62
CA PHE A 307 24.16 -2.73 5.30
C PHE A 307 25.55 -2.35 4.81
N ILE A 308 26.41 -1.81 5.69
CA ILE A 308 27.80 -1.44 5.34
C ILE A 308 28.60 -2.64 4.79
N LYS A 309 28.27 -3.85 5.25
CA LYS A 309 28.96 -5.09 4.85
C LYS A 309 28.48 -5.63 3.49
N LYS A 310 27.38 -5.12 2.93
CA LYS A 310 26.80 -5.59 1.66
C LYS A 310 27.39 -4.85 0.46
N GLU A 311 28.65 -5.12 0.13
CA GLU A 311 29.38 -4.44 -0.97
C GLU A 311 28.66 -4.56 -2.33
N GLU A 312 28.11 -5.74 -2.64
CA GLU A 312 27.38 -5.97 -3.90
C GLU A 312 26.13 -5.09 -4.01
N LEU A 313 25.35 -5.01 -2.93
CA LEU A 313 24.17 -4.15 -2.84
C LEU A 313 24.54 -2.68 -3.03
N ILE A 314 25.56 -2.20 -2.30
CA ILE A 314 26.02 -0.80 -2.38
C ILE A 314 26.52 -0.47 -3.78
N THR A 315 27.30 -1.37 -4.39
CA THR A 315 27.81 -1.18 -5.75
C THR A 315 26.67 -1.10 -6.75
N SER A 316 25.68 -1.99 -6.61
CA SER A 316 24.49 -2.02 -7.44
C SER A 316 23.64 -0.75 -7.31
N ILE A 317 23.49 -0.21 -6.10
CA ILE A 317 22.81 1.07 -5.85
C ILE A 317 23.56 2.23 -6.53
N LYS A 318 24.88 2.32 -6.32
CA LYS A 318 25.70 3.40 -6.88
C LYS A 318 25.74 3.39 -8.41
N ALA A 319 25.64 2.21 -9.03
CA ALA A 319 25.64 2.07 -10.48
C ALA A 319 24.33 2.51 -11.15
N SER A 320 23.21 2.61 -10.40
CA SER A 320 21.92 3.01 -10.94
C SER A 320 21.95 4.45 -11.49
N GLN A 321 21.35 4.68 -12.66
CA GLN A 321 21.15 6.02 -13.21
C GLN A 321 19.77 6.60 -12.83
N ASN A 322 18.97 5.87 -12.05
CA ASN A 322 17.64 6.31 -11.66
C ASN A 322 17.71 7.39 -10.57
N GLN A 323 17.10 8.55 -10.85
CA GLN A 323 17.15 9.70 -9.94
C GLN A 323 16.54 9.42 -8.57
N ASN A 324 15.48 8.60 -8.49
CA ASN A 324 14.85 8.25 -7.22
C ASN A 324 15.79 7.38 -6.38
N ILE A 325 16.43 6.38 -6.99
CA ILE A 325 17.42 5.54 -6.30
C ILE A 325 18.60 6.38 -5.81
N GLN A 326 19.10 7.30 -6.61
CA GLN A 326 20.19 8.20 -6.21
C GLN A 326 19.78 9.13 -5.06
N ALA A 327 18.56 9.66 -5.07
CA ALA A 327 18.05 10.50 -4.00
C ALA A 327 17.90 9.71 -2.68
N ILE A 328 17.34 8.50 -2.73
CA ILE A 328 17.24 7.63 -1.55
C ILE A 328 18.63 7.24 -1.05
N TRP A 329 19.54 6.87 -1.96
CA TRP A 329 20.92 6.52 -1.64
C TRP A 329 21.64 7.66 -0.92
N LYS A 330 21.46 8.91 -1.34
CA LYS A 330 22.06 10.08 -0.69
C LYS A 330 21.68 10.13 0.79
N GLU A 331 20.39 9.97 1.12
CA GLU A 331 19.94 9.99 2.51
C GLU A 331 20.43 8.76 3.30
N ILE A 332 20.45 7.57 2.69
CA ILE A 332 21.03 6.37 3.32
C ILE A 332 22.52 6.58 3.62
N ASN A 333 23.28 7.15 2.68
CA ASN A 333 24.70 7.41 2.83
C ASN A 333 24.97 8.42 3.96
N GLU A 334 24.15 9.47 4.06
CA GLU A 334 24.19 10.43 5.17
C GLU A 334 23.89 9.76 6.52
N LEU A 335 22.90 8.85 6.59
CA LEU A 335 22.58 8.09 7.80
C LEU A 335 23.71 7.17 8.25
N ILE A 336 24.47 6.61 7.31
CA ILE A 336 25.55 5.67 7.58
C ILE A 336 26.84 6.38 7.97
N TYR A 337 27.26 7.37 7.18
CA TYR A 337 28.58 7.97 7.29
C TYR A 337 28.58 9.38 7.92
N GLY A 338 27.41 9.99 8.10
CA GLY A 338 27.29 11.35 8.65
C GLY A 338 27.83 12.44 7.72
N VAL A 339 28.06 12.14 6.44
CA VAL A 339 28.61 13.07 5.45
C VAL A 339 27.62 13.21 4.29
N SER A 340 27.14 14.43 4.08
CA SER A 340 26.48 14.85 2.84
C SER A 340 27.57 15.07 1.79
N ASN A 341 27.66 14.16 0.82
CA ASN A 341 28.54 14.33 -0.34
C ASN A 341 28.08 15.48 -1.24
#